data_AF-A0A2V9JMX8-F1
#
_entry.id   AF-A0A2V9JMX8-F1
#
_cell.length_a   1.000
_cell.length_b   1.000
_cell.length_c   1.000
_cell.angle_alpha   90.00
_cell.angle_beta   90.00
_cell.angle_gamma   90.00
#
_symmetry.space_group_name_H-M   'P 1'
#
loop_
_entity.id
_entity.type
_entity.pdbx_description
1 polymer ?
#
loop_
_entity_poly.entity_id
_entity_poly.type
_entity_poly.pdbx_seq_one_letter_code
_entity_poly.pdbx_strand_id
1 'polypeptide(L)'
;MAEDAIERLERASLAAGDRATLSSLLVQAKMLDYAAMKNTFAAEVAGFWRELGPHPKRDDLEFLLFAEIDAQNHSRVEDLMDEISELREQYRKAWLEEYTPYRLGTALGKWDAEFQHWWKLQGRLNKFAAEFHDGDALPPLESLSPER
;
A
#
# COMPACT_ATOMS: atom_id res chain seq x y z
N MET A 1 3.53 3.71 19.62
CA MET A 1 3.71 3.06 18.30
C MET A 1 3.98 4.14 17.24
N ALA A 2 4.09 3.81 15.95
CA ALA A 2 4.34 4.79 14.88
C ALA A 2 3.21 5.83 14.79
N GLU A 3 1.95 5.40 14.92
CA GLU A 3 0.76 6.26 15.03
C GLU A 3 0.87 7.29 16.17
N ASP A 4 1.21 6.85 17.39
CA ASP A 4 1.43 7.78 18.52
C ASP A 4 2.53 8.82 18.22
N ALA A 5 3.55 8.44 17.44
CA ALA A 5 4.61 9.35 17.04
C ALA A 5 4.11 10.36 16.00
N ILE A 6 3.32 9.91 15.01
CA ILE A 6 2.65 10.76 14.02
C ILE A 6 1.80 11.81 14.73
N GLU A 7 0.89 11.41 15.63
CA GLU A 7 0.02 12.35 16.35
C GLU A 7 0.80 13.38 17.17
N ARG A 8 1.92 12.97 17.78
CA ARG A 8 2.77 13.87 18.57
C ARG A 8 3.50 14.87 17.67
N LEU A 9 3.98 14.42 16.51
CA LEU A 9 4.66 15.28 15.53
C LEU A 9 3.69 16.29 14.89
N GLU A 10 2.47 15.85 14.56
CA GLU A 10 1.41 16.73 14.06
C GLU A 10 1.05 17.81 15.09
N ARG A 11 0.89 17.43 16.36
CA ARG A 11 0.68 18.37 17.47
C ARG A 11 1.85 19.34 17.65
N ALA A 12 3.09 18.87 17.54
CA ALA A 12 4.28 19.70 17.66
C ALA A 12 4.42 20.71 16.49
N SER A 13 4.04 20.32 15.27
CA SER A 13 4.06 21.19 14.09
C SER A 13 3.11 22.39 14.24
N LEU A 14 1.98 22.18 14.92
CA LEU A 14 1.03 23.26 15.25
C LEU A 14 1.55 24.22 16.33
N ALA A 15 2.53 23.82 17.15
CA ALA A 15 3.05 24.57 18.29
C ALA A 15 4.30 25.42 18.00
N ALA A 16 4.60 25.70 16.72
CA ALA A 16 5.73 26.53 16.26
C ALA A 16 7.14 25.96 16.50
N GLY A 17 7.32 24.64 16.48
CA GLY A 17 8.64 24.01 16.40
C GLY A 17 9.32 24.22 15.03
N ASP A 18 10.58 23.80 14.91
CA ASP A 18 11.31 23.83 13.63
C ASP A 18 10.56 23.01 12.57
N ARG A 19 9.86 23.71 11.67
CA ARG A 19 8.91 23.12 10.74
C ARG A 19 9.58 22.11 9.82
N ALA A 20 10.78 22.41 9.33
CA ALA A 20 11.49 21.54 8.40
C ALA A 20 11.80 20.17 9.05
N THR A 21 12.48 20.20 10.20
CA THR A 21 12.78 18.98 10.97
C THR A 21 11.52 18.21 11.34
N LEU A 22 10.45 18.89 11.76
CA LEU A 22 9.18 18.24 12.11
C LEU A 22 8.49 17.61 10.90
N SER A 23 8.47 18.26 9.74
CA SER A 23 7.95 17.72 8.48
C SER A 23 8.71 16.46 8.06
N SER A 24 10.03 16.48 8.13
CA SER A 24 10.85 15.30 7.80
C SER A 24 10.68 14.15 8.77
N LEU A 25 10.54 14.42 10.07
CA LEU A 25 10.25 13.37 11.05
C LEU A 25 8.85 12.78 10.85
N LEU A 26 7.86 13.62 10.52
CA LEU A 26 6.49 13.17 10.26
C LEU A 26 6.43 12.24 9.05
N VAL A 27 7.08 12.62 7.95
CA VAL A 27 7.16 11.76 6.75
C VAL A 27 7.83 10.44 7.11
N GLN A 28 8.96 10.45 7.81
CA GLN A 28 9.63 9.21 8.22
C GLN A 28 8.77 8.31 9.11
N ALA A 29 7.98 8.89 10.03
CA ALA A 29 7.05 8.13 10.85
C ALA A 29 5.94 7.49 10.01
N LYS A 30 5.37 8.22 9.05
CA LYS A 30 4.38 7.69 8.10
C LYS A 30 4.97 6.65 7.15
N MET A 31 6.24 6.75 6.77
CA MET A 31 6.94 5.70 6.02
C MET A 31 7.03 4.38 6.80
N LEU A 32 7.30 4.47 8.10
CA LEU A 32 7.35 3.30 8.98
C LEU A 32 5.95 2.69 9.15
N ASP A 33 4.94 3.54 9.31
CA ASP A 33 3.55 3.12 9.43
C ASP A 33 3.05 2.42 8.16
N TYR A 34 3.31 3.01 6.99
CA TYR A 34 3.05 2.39 5.69
C TYR A 34 3.75 1.02 5.54
N ALA A 35 5.01 0.92 5.98
CA ALA A 35 5.73 -0.35 5.94
C ALA A 35 5.07 -1.39 6.86
N ALA A 36 4.56 -1.00 8.03
CA ALA A 36 3.83 -1.90 8.92
C ALA A 36 2.52 -2.37 8.27
N MET A 37 1.71 -1.44 7.76
CA MET A 37 0.46 -1.73 7.03
C MET A 37 0.70 -2.72 5.89
N LYS A 38 1.71 -2.49 5.04
CA LYS A 38 2.07 -3.40 3.94
C LYS A 38 2.37 -4.82 4.42
N ASN A 39 3.13 -4.98 5.50
CA ASN A 39 3.47 -6.30 6.03
C ASN A 39 2.26 -7.00 6.66
N THR A 40 1.43 -6.25 7.39
CA THR A 40 0.17 -6.77 7.97
C THR A 40 -0.76 -7.26 6.86
N PHE A 41 -1.03 -6.41 5.87
CA PHE A 41 -1.90 -6.76 4.75
C PHE A 41 -1.38 -7.93 3.93
N ALA A 42 -0.07 -8.01 3.68
CA ALA A 42 0.52 -9.18 3.01
C ALA A 42 0.28 -10.49 3.79
N ALA A 43 0.41 -10.45 5.12
CA ALA A 43 0.16 -11.62 5.96
C ALA A 43 -1.32 -12.02 5.98
N GLU A 44 -2.24 -11.05 6.04
CA GLU A 44 -3.68 -11.27 6.00
C GLU A 44 -4.11 -11.87 4.66
N VAL A 45 -3.68 -11.29 3.54
CA VAL A 45 -3.96 -11.81 2.19
C VAL A 45 -3.44 -13.23 2.02
N ALA A 46 -2.24 -13.54 2.52
CA ALA A 46 -1.71 -14.91 2.51
C ALA A 46 -2.53 -15.85 3.41
N GLY A 47 -3.09 -15.35 4.52
CA GLY A 47 -4.05 -16.07 5.36
C GLY A 47 -5.30 -16.46 4.58
N PHE A 48 -5.97 -15.47 4.00
CA PHE A 48 -7.16 -15.64 3.17
C PHE A 48 -6.94 -16.61 2.00
N TRP A 49 -5.80 -16.49 1.31
CA TRP A 49 -5.45 -17.39 0.21
C TRP A 49 -5.33 -18.85 0.64
N ARG A 50 -4.83 -19.11 1.86
CA ARG A 50 -4.75 -20.47 2.41
C ARG A 50 -6.11 -21.00 2.84
N GLU A 51 -6.98 -20.14 3.37
CA GLU A 51 -8.32 -20.51 3.83
C GLU A 51 -9.24 -20.94 2.68
N LEU A 52 -9.06 -20.36 1.48
CA LEU A 52 -9.75 -20.80 0.25
C LEU A 52 -9.48 -22.26 -0.13
N GLY A 53 -8.32 -22.80 0.25
CA GLY A 53 -7.91 -24.15 -0.11
C GLY A 53 -7.58 -24.31 -1.60
N PRO A 54 -7.35 -25.55 -2.07
CA PRO A 54 -6.80 -25.80 -3.40
C PRO A 54 -7.81 -25.65 -4.55
N HIS A 55 -9.10 -25.79 -4.27
CA HIS A 55 -10.19 -25.74 -5.25
C HIS A 55 -11.38 -24.96 -4.67
N PRO A 56 -11.23 -23.65 -4.41
CA PRO A 56 -12.31 -22.84 -3.87
C PRO A 56 -13.48 -22.78 -4.84
N LYS A 57 -14.67 -22.46 -4.31
CA LYS A 57 -15.78 -22.03 -5.16
C LYS A 57 -15.47 -20.67 -5.75
N ARG A 58 -15.94 -20.45 -6.99
CA ARG A 58 -15.78 -19.15 -7.65
C ARG A 58 -16.37 -18.02 -6.82
N ASP A 59 -17.55 -18.22 -6.24
CA ASP A 59 -18.22 -17.19 -5.42
C ASP A 59 -17.39 -16.84 -4.17
N ASP A 60 -16.76 -17.83 -3.52
CA ASP A 60 -15.89 -17.59 -2.35
C ASP A 60 -14.63 -16.82 -2.74
N LEU A 61 -14.04 -17.16 -3.89
CA LEU A 61 -12.89 -16.43 -4.45
C LEU A 61 -13.26 -14.99 -4.81
N GLU A 62 -14.36 -14.79 -5.55
CA GLU A 62 -14.83 -13.46 -5.95
C GLU A 62 -15.14 -12.59 -4.73
N PHE A 63 -15.82 -13.14 -3.72
CA PHE A 63 -16.10 -12.44 -2.48
C PHE A 63 -14.81 -11.98 -1.79
N LEU A 64 -13.82 -12.87 -1.65
CA LEU A 64 -12.56 -12.56 -0.99
C LEU A 64 -11.73 -11.53 -1.78
N LEU A 65 -11.64 -11.69 -3.11
CA LEU A 65 -10.93 -10.73 -3.96
C LEU A 65 -11.59 -9.36 -3.90
N PHE A 66 -12.92 -9.29 -4.00
CA PHE A 66 -13.65 -8.03 -3.91
C PHE A 66 -13.51 -7.41 -2.52
N ALA A 67 -13.87 -8.13 -1.46
CA ALA A 67 -13.95 -7.57 -0.11
C ALA A 67 -12.58 -7.19 0.46
N GLU A 68 -11.56 -8.01 0.21
CA GLU A 68 -10.30 -7.87 0.95
C GLU A 68 -9.19 -7.24 0.11
N ILE A 69 -9.30 -7.27 -1.24
CA ILE A 69 -8.15 -7.02 -2.13
C ILE A 69 -8.41 -6.01 -3.26
N ASP A 70 -9.62 -5.90 -3.83
CA ASP A 70 -9.88 -5.05 -5.02
C ASP A 70 -11.08 -4.09 -4.92
N ALA A 71 -11.86 -4.10 -3.83
CA ALA A 71 -12.88 -3.07 -3.65
C ALA A 71 -12.28 -1.66 -3.77
N GLN A 72 -12.78 -0.90 -4.74
CA GLN A 72 -12.27 0.42 -5.16
C GLN A 72 -12.34 1.51 -4.08
N ASN A 73 -12.89 1.22 -2.90
CA ASN A 73 -13.04 2.19 -1.84
C ASN A 73 -12.52 1.72 -0.47
N HIS A 74 -12.35 0.42 -0.23
CA HIS A 74 -12.04 -0.12 1.11
C HIS A 74 -11.26 -1.46 1.07
N SER A 75 -10.48 -1.71 0.02
CA SER A 75 -9.64 -2.91 -0.02
C SER A 75 -8.20 -2.60 0.36
N ARG A 76 -7.46 -3.63 0.81
CA ARG A 76 -6.07 -3.47 1.24
C ARG A 76 -5.14 -2.94 0.17
N VAL A 77 -5.37 -3.33 -1.10
CA VAL A 77 -4.53 -2.84 -2.20
C VAL A 77 -4.87 -1.39 -2.53
N GLU A 78 -6.14 -1.02 -2.48
CA GLU A 78 -6.56 0.39 -2.62
C GLU A 78 -6.02 1.25 -1.50
N ASP A 79 -6.14 0.81 -0.23
CA ASP A 79 -5.59 1.50 0.93
C ASP A 79 -4.06 1.71 0.78
N LEU A 80 -3.32 0.70 0.28
CA LEU A 80 -1.90 0.83 -0.01
C LEU A 80 -1.59 1.81 -1.15
N MET A 81 -2.47 1.93 -2.14
CA MET A 81 -2.34 2.85 -3.27
C MET A 81 -2.67 4.30 -2.86
N ASP A 82 -3.68 4.50 -2.02
CA ASP A 82 -4.04 5.80 -1.48
C ASP A 82 -2.94 6.32 -0.56
N GLU A 83 -2.50 5.49 0.40
CA GLU A 83 -1.50 5.89 1.39
C GLU A 83 -0.13 6.17 0.75
N ILE A 84 0.30 5.36 -0.23
CA ILE A 84 1.56 5.64 -0.94
C ILE A 84 1.48 6.93 -1.76
N SER A 85 0.31 7.24 -2.34
CA SER A 85 0.08 8.45 -3.13
C SER A 85 0.06 9.69 -2.26
N GLU A 86 -0.55 9.62 -1.08
CA GLU A 86 -0.53 10.70 -0.11
C GLU A 86 0.89 10.93 0.44
N LEU A 87 1.57 9.86 0.84
CA LEU A 87 2.92 9.90 1.39
C LEU A 87 3.94 10.46 0.37
N ARG A 88 3.75 10.18 -0.91
CA ARG A 88 4.52 10.79 -2.00
C ARG A 88 4.44 12.32 -1.99
N GLU A 89 3.23 12.87 -1.88
CA GLU A 89 3.04 14.33 -1.85
C GLU A 89 3.55 14.96 -0.56
N GLN A 90 3.40 14.28 0.57
CA GLN A 90 3.97 14.72 1.84
C GLN A 90 5.50 14.73 1.79
N TYR A 91 6.13 13.68 1.24
CA TYR A 91 7.57 13.62 1.00
C TYR A 91 8.04 14.75 0.09
N ARG A 92 7.29 15.03 -1.00
CA ARG A 92 7.60 16.14 -1.90
C ARG A 92 7.62 17.49 -1.18
N LYS A 93 6.63 17.74 -0.32
CA LYS A 93 6.55 18.97 0.48
C LYS A 93 7.72 19.08 1.46
N ALA A 94 7.97 18.04 2.25
CA ALA A 94 9.08 18.01 3.21
C ALA A 94 10.44 18.21 2.52
N TRP A 95 10.66 17.58 1.36
CA TRP A 95 11.88 17.77 0.58
C TRP A 95 12.09 19.24 0.20
N LEU A 96 11.06 19.92 -0.30
CA LEU A 96 11.17 21.31 -0.76
C LEU A 96 11.31 22.31 0.39
N GLU A 97 11.00 21.92 1.63
CA GLU A 97 11.26 22.73 2.82
C GLU A 97 12.74 22.69 3.23
N GLU A 98 13.45 21.59 2.94
CA GLU A 98 14.85 21.38 3.38
C GLU A 98 15.90 21.47 2.26
N TYR A 99 15.52 21.10 1.04
CA TYR A 99 16.43 20.89 -0.07
C TYR A 99 15.98 21.59 -1.35
N THR A 100 16.92 21.75 -2.27
CA THR A 100 16.60 22.21 -3.63
C THR A 100 15.84 21.14 -4.43
N PRO A 101 15.14 21.49 -5.52
CA PRO A 101 14.48 20.50 -6.39
C PRO A 101 15.41 19.49 -7.08
N TYR A 102 16.73 19.66 -6.97
CA TYR A 102 17.70 18.73 -7.53
C TYR A 102 17.46 17.31 -7.00
N ARG A 103 17.32 16.33 -7.91
CA ARG A 103 17.01 14.90 -7.65
C ARG A 103 15.65 14.56 -7.06
N LEU A 104 14.79 15.56 -6.78
CA LEU A 104 13.44 15.31 -6.25
C LEU A 104 12.65 14.35 -7.13
N GLY A 105 12.66 14.54 -8.46
CA GLY A 105 11.96 13.62 -9.38
C GLY A 105 12.44 12.17 -9.29
N THR A 106 13.76 11.96 -9.16
CA THR A 106 14.33 10.61 -8.97
C THR A 106 13.94 10.00 -7.63
N ALA A 107 13.88 10.81 -6.58
CA ALA A 107 13.42 10.36 -5.27
C ALA A 107 11.94 9.98 -5.33
N LEU A 108 11.11 10.79 -6.01
CA LEU A 108 9.68 10.53 -6.15
C LEU A 108 9.33 9.29 -6.97
N GLY A 109 10.18 8.95 -7.94
CA GLY A 109 10.00 7.75 -8.76
C GLY A 109 9.92 6.44 -7.97
N LYS A 110 10.42 6.39 -6.72
CA LYS A 110 10.26 5.22 -5.84
C LYS A 110 8.83 5.05 -5.35
N TRP A 111 8.16 6.15 -5.02
CA TRP A 111 6.73 6.14 -4.65
C TRP A 111 5.88 5.76 -5.85
N ASP A 112 6.19 6.33 -7.02
CA ASP A 112 5.50 6.00 -8.28
C ASP A 112 5.64 4.50 -8.62
N ALA A 113 6.83 3.93 -8.43
CA ALA A 113 7.06 2.50 -8.66
C ALA A 113 6.25 1.60 -7.70
N GLU A 114 6.14 1.98 -6.43
CA GLU A 114 5.35 1.24 -5.43
C GLU A 114 3.85 1.31 -5.76
N PHE A 115 3.31 2.49 -6.11
CA PHE A 115 1.92 2.61 -6.59
C PHE A 115 1.66 1.73 -7.82
N GLN A 116 2.56 1.78 -8.80
CA GLN A 116 2.44 0.95 -10.01
C GLN A 116 2.54 -0.55 -9.72
N HIS A 117 3.26 -0.96 -8.68
CA HIS A 117 3.28 -2.35 -8.24
C HIS A 117 1.88 -2.79 -7.77
N TRP A 118 1.25 -2.02 -6.88
CA TRP A 118 -0.08 -2.33 -6.36
C TRP A 118 -1.15 -2.31 -7.45
N TRP A 119 -1.13 -1.30 -8.31
CA TRP A 119 -2.05 -1.24 -9.46
C TRP A 119 -1.90 -2.46 -10.38
N LYS A 120 -0.67 -2.87 -10.70
CA LYS A 120 -0.46 -4.07 -11.52
C LYS A 120 -0.96 -5.34 -10.82
N LEU A 121 -0.76 -5.46 -9.50
CA LEU A 121 -1.26 -6.59 -8.72
C LEU A 121 -2.80 -6.64 -8.79
N GLN A 122 -3.45 -5.51 -8.52
CA GLN A 122 -4.90 -5.35 -8.62
C GLN A 122 -5.43 -5.83 -9.98
N GLY A 123 -4.87 -5.30 -11.07
CA GLY A 123 -5.27 -5.69 -12.43
C GLY A 123 -5.07 -7.18 -12.75
N ARG A 124 -4.02 -7.81 -12.20
CA ARG A 124 -3.78 -9.25 -12.37
C ARG A 124 -4.76 -10.10 -11.58
N LEU A 125 -5.13 -9.68 -10.38
CA LEU A 125 -6.14 -10.37 -9.56
C LEU A 125 -7.51 -10.30 -10.21
N ASN A 126 -7.89 -9.14 -10.75
CA ASN A 126 -9.19 -8.96 -11.41
C ASN A 126 -9.27 -9.81 -12.67
N LYS A 127 -8.18 -9.88 -13.43
CA LYS A 127 -8.08 -10.77 -14.58
C LYS A 127 -8.19 -12.23 -14.15
N PHE A 128 -7.48 -12.63 -13.10
CA PHE A 128 -7.53 -14.00 -12.57
C PHE A 128 -8.95 -14.38 -12.13
N ALA A 129 -9.63 -13.51 -11.37
CA ALA A 129 -11.01 -13.73 -10.92
C ALA A 129 -11.96 -13.97 -12.10
N ALA A 130 -11.83 -13.14 -13.16
CA ALA A 130 -12.67 -13.23 -14.34
C ALA A 130 -12.45 -14.52 -15.16
N GLU A 131 -11.27 -15.13 -15.06
CA GLU A 131 -10.88 -16.36 -15.77
C GLU A 131 -11.06 -17.63 -14.92
N PHE A 132 -11.34 -17.51 -13.62
CA PHE A 132 -11.46 -18.64 -12.70
C PHE A 132 -12.85 -19.31 -12.76
N HIS A 133 -12.86 -20.64 -12.80
CA HIS A 133 -14.08 -21.45 -12.82
C HIS A 133 -14.11 -22.48 -11.69
N ASP A 134 -15.32 -22.90 -11.31
CA ASP A 134 -15.51 -23.97 -10.33
C ASP A 134 -14.76 -25.24 -10.73
N GLY A 135 -13.86 -25.71 -9.84
CA GLY A 135 -13.03 -26.89 -10.07
C GLY A 135 -11.60 -26.56 -10.53
N ASP A 136 -11.32 -25.31 -10.90
CA ASP A 136 -9.94 -24.86 -11.16
C ASP A 136 -9.09 -24.99 -9.89
N ALA A 137 -7.78 -25.15 -10.09
CA ALA A 137 -6.81 -25.13 -9.01
C ALA A 137 -6.45 -23.68 -8.68
N LEU A 138 -6.49 -23.33 -7.40
CA LEU A 138 -5.99 -22.03 -6.92
C LEU A 138 -4.46 -22.02 -7.04
N PRO A 139 -3.87 -21.12 -7.86
CA PRO A 139 -2.42 -21.05 -7.98
C PRO A 139 -1.80 -20.44 -6.72
N PRO A 140 -0.49 -20.61 -6.49
CA PRO A 140 0.23 -19.88 -5.45
C PRO A 140 0.07 -18.37 -5.63
N LEU A 141 -0.14 -17.64 -4.53
CA LEU A 141 -0.35 -16.18 -4.55
C LEU A 141 0.81 -15.44 -5.24
N GLU A 142 2.04 -15.92 -5.06
CA GLU A 142 3.26 -15.34 -5.65
C GLU A 142 3.23 -15.38 -7.18
N SER A 143 2.49 -16.32 -7.78
CA SER A 143 2.34 -16.39 -9.24
C SER A 143 1.58 -15.19 -9.81
N LEU A 144 0.79 -14.49 -8.98
CA LEU A 144 0.00 -13.31 -9.35
C LEU A 144 0.76 -12.00 -9.09
N SER A 145 1.86 -12.04 -8.34
CA SER A 145 2.67 -10.85 -8.02
C SER A 145 3.41 -10.29 -9.25
N PRO A 146 3.33 -8.98 -9.54
CA PRO A 146 4.08 -8.34 -10.62
C PRO A 146 5.58 -8.60 -10.52
N GLU A 147 6.25 -8.75 -11.66
CA GLU A 147 7.71 -8.80 -11.71
C GLU A 147 8.31 -7.50 -11.16
N ARG A 148 9.44 -7.63 -10.45
CA ARG A 148 10.19 -6.51 -9.87
C ARG A 148 11.13 -5.86 -10.88
#